data_AF-A0A2V5U7B9-F1
#
_entry.id   AF-A0A2V5U7B9-F1
#
_cell.length_a   1.000
_cell.length_b   1.000
_cell.length_c   1.000
_cell.angle_alpha   90.00
_cell.angle_beta   90.00
_cell.angle_gamma   90.00
#
_symmetry.space_group_name_H-M   'P 1'
#
loop_
_entity.id
_entity.type
_entity.pdbx_description
1 polymer ?
#
loop_
_entity_poly.entity_id
_entity_poly.type
_entity_poly.pdbx_seq_one_letter_code
_entity_poly.pdbx_strand_id
1 'polypeptide(L)'
;MATTTKIIRRSPKWYGWLPDLPDHRDFFYSAVAPKLAALPRRIDMRSKCSPVEDQGQLGSCTANALVGALEFLELKDGAQFSDLSRLFLYYNERVIEGTVDQDSGAFLRDGIKSLAKQGVCTEHEWPYKISRFTKKPSRACHRTAKKHRILSYHRITTVDEMRDCLAEGFPFVFGFTVYDAFESAAVAKSG
;
A
#
# COMPACT_ATOMS: atom_id res chain seq x y z
N MET A 1 24.54 27.19 30.18
CA MET A 1 24.49 25.75 29.87
C MET A 1 23.55 25.57 28.69
N ALA A 2 24.04 25.09 27.55
CA ALA A 2 23.21 24.87 26.37
C ALA A 2 22.36 23.62 26.58
N THR A 3 21.04 23.78 26.66
CA THR A 3 20.07 22.68 26.66
C THR A 3 20.14 21.97 25.32
N THR A 4 20.72 20.77 25.30
CA THR A 4 20.73 19.92 24.11
C THR A 4 19.32 19.37 23.92
N THR A 5 18.53 19.97 23.03
CA THR A 5 17.21 19.44 22.67
C THR A 5 17.40 18.05 22.07
N LYS A 6 16.92 17.01 22.78
CA LYS A 6 16.97 15.63 22.32
C LYS A 6 16.02 15.48 21.13
N ILE A 7 16.58 15.34 19.92
CA ILE A 7 15.81 15.08 18.71
C ILE A 7 15.20 13.66 18.83
N ILE A 8 13.88 13.59 18.95
CA ILE A 8 13.16 12.32 18.87
C ILE A 8 13.06 11.95 17.39
N ARG A 9 13.72 10.87 16.99
CA ARG A 9 13.63 10.35 15.62
C ARG A 9 12.38 9.49 15.48
N ARG A 10 11.61 9.73 14.42
CA ARG A 10 10.51 8.84 14.01
C ARG A 10 11.09 7.46 13.72
N SER A 11 10.48 6.42 14.29
CA SER A 11 10.82 5.03 14.00
C SER A 11 9.89 4.51 12.90
N PRO A 12 10.40 4.01 11.76
CA PRO A 12 9.61 3.31 10.75
C PRO A 12 9.42 1.83 11.09
N LYS A 13 9.87 1.35 12.25
CA LYS A 13 9.53 -0.01 12.67
C LYS A 13 8.00 -0.11 12.77
N TRP A 14 7.42 -1.10 12.08
CA TRP A 14 5.98 -1.38 11.99
C TRP A 14 5.13 -0.39 11.16
N TYR A 15 5.69 0.74 10.72
CA TYR A 15 5.00 1.76 9.95
C TYR A 15 5.87 2.31 8.84
N GLY A 16 5.33 2.75 7.72
CA GLY A 16 6.16 3.22 6.60
C GLY A 16 5.59 4.41 5.86
N TRP A 17 4.35 4.79 6.11
CA TRP A 17 3.70 5.76 5.26
C TRP A 17 4.32 7.16 5.41
N LEU A 18 4.69 7.72 4.26
CA LEU A 18 5.05 9.12 4.10
C LEU A 18 3.92 9.85 3.36
N PRO A 19 3.54 11.07 3.79
CA PRO A 19 2.46 11.81 3.15
C PRO A 19 2.86 12.27 1.75
N ASP A 20 2.08 11.85 0.76
CA ASP A 20 2.20 12.27 -0.62
C ASP A 20 2.23 13.80 -0.76
N LEU A 21 3.20 14.33 -1.53
CA LEU A 21 3.15 15.73 -2.00
C LEU A 21 2.00 15.94 -3.01
N PRO A 22 1.36 17.10 -3.14
CA PRO A 22 0.40 17.30 -4.22
C PRO A 22 1.03 17.17 -5.62
N ASP A 23 0.35 16.51 -6.57
CA ASP A 23 0.74 16.48 -7.99
C ASP A 23 -0.49 16.82 -8.86
N HIS A 24 -0.37 17.84 -9.71
CA HIS A 24 -1.46 18.33 -10.56
C HIS A 24 -1.86 17.33 -11.67
N ARG A 25 -1.07 16.28 -11.88
CA ARG A 25 -1.31 15.22 -12.87
C ARG A 25 -2.03 14.01 -12.26
N ASP A 26 -2.32 14.03 -10.96
CA ASP A 26 -3.08 12.95 -10.33
C ASP A 26 -4.47 12.86 -11.00
N PHE A 27 -4.85 11.65 -11.43
CA PHE A 27 -6.20 11.40 -11.89
C PHE A 27 -7.12 11.34 -10.68
N PHE A 28 -8.26 12.02 -10.74
CA PHE A 28 -9.19 12.07 -9.62
C PHE A 28 -10.32 11.06 -9.81
N TYR A 29 -10.72 10.40 -8.72
CA TYR A 29 -11.83 9.44 -8.74
C TYR A 29 -13.14 10.12 -9.16
N SER A 30 -13.37 11.37 -8.76
CA SER A 30 -14.54 12.17 -9.17
C SER A 30 -14.72 12.30 -10.70
N ALA A 31 -13.66 12.14 -11.49
CA ALA A 31 -13.74 12.15 -12.96
C ALA A 31 -14.35 10.87 -13.54
N VAL A 32 -14.29 9.75 -12.80
CA VAL A 32 -14.77 8.42 -13.22
C VAL A 32 -15.84 7.85 -12.29
N ALA A 33 -16.11 8.52 -11.17
CA ALA A 33 -17.02 8.05 -10.13
C ALA A 33 -18.44 7.83 -10.69
N PRO A 34 -19.08 6.70 -10.39
CA PRO A 34 -20.45 6.44 -10.80
C PRO A 34 -21.41 7.40 -10.10
N LYS A 35 -22.43 7.86 -10.82
CA LYS A 35 -23.57 8.56 -10.21
C LYS A 35 -24.50 7.55 -9.57
N LEU A 36 -24.24 7.18 -8.32
CA LEU A 36 -25.08 6.24 -7.58
C LEU A 36 -26.38 6.93 -7.14
N ALA A 37 -27.52 6.34 -7.48
CA ALA A 37 -28.83 6.87 -7.08
C ALA A 37 -29.06 6.74 -5.55
N ALA A 38 -28.48 5.71 -4.94
CA ALA A 38 -28.51 5.50 -3.50
C ALA A 38 -27.32 4.63 -3.05
N LEU A 39 -26.75 4.96 -1.90
CA LEU A 39 -25.70 4.16 -1.28
C LEU A 39 -26.29 3.04 -0.41
N PRO A 40 -25.70 1.83 -0.43
CA PRO A 40 -26.07 0.78 0.51
C PRO A 40 -25.77 1.20 1.94
N ARG A 41 -26.58 0.73 2.90
CA ARG A 41 -26.41 1.06 4.33
C ARG A 41 -25.14 0.45 4.94
N ARG A 42 -24.65 -0.66 4.37
CA ARG A 42 -23.46 -1.39 4.82
C ARG A 42 -22.80 -2.08 3.64
N ILE A 43 -21.48 -2.07 3.63
CA ILE A 43 -20.64 -2.79 2.67
C ILE A 43 -19.59 -3.54 3.47
N ASP A 44 -19.37 -4.80 3.10
CA ASP A 44 -18.29 -5.63 3.64
C ASP A 44 -17.69 -6.44 2.49
N MET A 45 -16.40 -6.24 2.25
CA MET A 45 -15.67 -6.93 1.18
C MET A 45 -14.61 -7.89 1.73
N ARG A 46 -14.54 -8.10 3.05
CA ARG A 46 -13.46 -8.88 3.68
C ARG A 46 -13.39 -10.31 3.17
N SER A 47 -14.51 -10.93 2.84
CA SER A 47 -14.55 -12.28 2.27
C SER A 47 -13.94 -12.39 0.86
N LYS A 48 -13.66 -11.26 0.22
CA LYS A 48 -13.03 -11.17 -1.11
C LYS A 48 -11.56 -10.73 -1.04
N CYS A 49 -11.07 -10.37 0.13
CA CYS A 49 -9.67 -9.99 0.32
C CYS A 49 -8.79 -11.23 0.42
N SER A 50 -7.52 -11.08 0.03
CA SER A 50 -6.47 -12.03 0.40
C SER A 50 -6.29 -12.09 1.93
N PRO A 51 -5.64 -13.14 2.45
CA PRO A 51 -5.31 -13.23 3.87
C PRO A 51 -4.58 -11.98 4.38
N VAL A 52 -4.81 -11.64 5.66
CA VAL A 52 -4.08 -10.54 6.29
C VAL A 52 -2.63 -10.94 6.50
N GLU A 53 -1.73 -10.10 5.98
CA GLU A 53 -0.29 -10.32 6.01
C GLU A 53 0.38 -9.66 7.23
N ASP A 54 1.51 -10.24 7.67
CA ASP A 54 2.37 -9.64 8.70
C ASP A 54 3.56 -8.92 8.06
N GLN A 55 3.64 -7.59 8.24
CA GLN A 55 4.76 -6.80 7.72
C GLN A 55 6.04 -6.92 8.57
N GLY A 56 5.93 -7.40 9.81
CA GLY A 56 7.01 -7.48 10.78
C GLY A 56 7.64 -6.12 11.14
N GLN A 57 8.92 -6.14 11.49
CA GLN A 57 9.69 -4.96 11.94
C GLN A 57 10.26 -4.13 10.78
N LEU A 58 9.52 -4.00 9.68
CA LEU A 58 9.94 -3.24 8.50
C LEU A 58 8.92 -2.15 8.17
N GLY A 59 9.36 -0.97 7.75
CA GLY A 59 8.51 0.15 7.36
C GLY A 59 7.87 0.00 5.98
N SER A 60 7.29 -1.15 5.68
CA SER A 60 6.79 -1.53 4.36
C SER A 60 5.25 -1.46 4.22
N CYS A 61 4.56 -0.73 5.10
CA CYS A 61 3.08 -0.75 5.15
C CYS A 61 2.43 -0.30 3.84
N THR A 62 3.05 0.61 3.07
CA THR A 62 2.59 1.03 1.74
C THR A 62 2.57 -0.16 0.78
N ALA A 63 3.65 -0.92 0.73
CA ALA A 63 3.76 -2.10 -0.11
C ALA A 63 2.77 -3.19 0.30
N ASN A 64 2.56 -3.41 1.61
CA ASN A 64 1.56 -4.37 2.10
C ASN A 64 0.15 -3.96 1.66
N ALA A 65 -0.23 -2.69 1.85
CA ALA A 65 -1.54 -2.19 1.48
C ALA A 65 -1.78 -2.24 -0.05
N LEU A 66 -0.78 -1.83 -0.83
CA LEU A 66 -0.87 -1.79 -2.30
C LEU A 66 -0.89 -3.18 -2.92
N VAL A 67 -0.10 -4.13 -2.39
CA VAL A 67 -0.16 -5.53 -2.82
C VAL A 67 -1.53 -6.12 -2.52
N GLY A 68 -2.04 -5.99 -1.30
CA GLY A 68 -3.37 -6.51 -0.96
C GLY A 68 -4.49 -5.89 -1.81
N ALA A 69 -4.38 -4.61 -2.17
CA ALA A 69 -5.31 -3.98 -3.10
C ALA A 69 -5.21 -4.57 -4.52
N LEU A 70 -4.00 -4.84 -5.03
CA LEU A 70 -3.82 -5.46 -6.34
C LEU A 70 -4.32 -6.91 -6.35
N GLU A 71 -4.03 -7.71 -5.33
CA GLU A 71 -4.53 -9.08 -5.18
C GLU A 71 -6.07 -9.09 -5.17
N PHE A 72 -6.69 -8.14 -4.47
CA PHE A 72 -8.15 -7.97 -4.51
C PHE A 72 -8.65 -7.69 -5.92
N LEU A 73 -7.98 -6.80 -6.66
CA LEU A 73 -8.37 -6.47 -8.04
C LEU A 73 -8.25 -7.69 -8.96
N GLU A 74 -7.15 -8.45 -8.86
CA GLU A 74 -6.97 -9.67 -9.66
C GLU A 74 -8.04 -10.73 -9.35
N LEU A 75 -8.37 -10.92 -8.08
CA LEU A 75 -9.47 -11.81 -7.67
C LEU A 75 -10.84 -11.33 -8.18
N LYS A 76 -11.09 -10.02 -8.13
CA LYS A 76 -12.33 -9.42 -8.64
C LYS A 76 -12.46 -9.61 -10.16
N ASP A 77 -11.34 -9.58 -10.89
CA ASP A 77 -11.27 -9.83 -12.33
C ASP A 77 -11.30 -11.32 -12.71
N GLY A 78 -11.47 -12.21 -11.72
CA GLY A 78 -11.62 -13.65 -11.92
C GLY A 78 -10.32 -14.42 -12.07
N ALA A 79 -9.18 -13.81 -11.75
CA ALA A 79 -7.91 -14.51 -11.68
C ALA A 79 -7.86 -15.47 -10.48
N GLN A 80 -6.99 -16.48 -10.56
CA GLN A 80 -6.68 -17.30 -9.39
C GLN A 80 -5.78 -16.50 -8.45
N PHE A 81 -5.98 -16.68 -7.14
CA PHE A 81 -5.16 -16.05 -6.12
C PHE A 81 -3.66 -16.34 -6.37
N SER A 82 -2.87 -15.27 -6.39
CA SER A 82 -1.42 -15.31 -6.42
C SER A 82 -0.91 -14.39 -5.33
N ASP A 83 -0.08 -14.92 -4.42
CA ASP A 83 0.57 -14.14 -3.38
C ASP A 83 1.68 -13.27 -4.01
N LEU A 84 1.54 -11.95 -3.93
CA LEU A 84 2.41 -10.98 -4.62
C LEU A 84 3.48 -10.41 -3.68
N SER A 85 4.68 -10.17 -4.21
CA SER A 85 5.84 -9.81 -3.40
C SER A 85 5.79 -8.39 -2.87
N ARG A 86 5.51 -8.27 -1.58
CA ARG A 86 5.55 -6.98 -0.85
C ARG A 86 6.95 -6.42 -0.77
N LEU A 87 7.96 -7.28 -0.61
CA LEU A 87 9.35 -6.86 -0.52
C LEU A 87 9.89 -6.36 -1.87
N PHE A 88 9.39 -6.91 -2.99
CA PHE A 88 9.70 -6.41 -4.32
C PHE A 88 9.16 -4.99 -4.50
N LEU A 89 7.89 -4.77 -4.16
CA LEU A 89 7.28 -3.44 -4.27
C LEU A 89 8.02 -2.44 -3.36
N TYR A 90 8.27 -2.81 -2.10
CA TYR A 90 8.98 -1.95 -1.14
C TYR A 90 10.42 -1.60 -1.54
N TYR A 91 11.13 -2.51 -2.20
CA TYR A 91 12.43 -2.20 -2.78
C TYR A 91 12.29 -1.12 -3.88
N ASN A 92 11.32 -1.28 -4.78
CA ASN A 92 11.15 -0.37 -5.91
C ASN A 92 10.62 1.01 -5.53
N GLU A 93 9.79 1.12 -4.49
CA GLU A 93 9.42 2.39 -3.87
C GLU A 93 10.68 3.19 -3.50
N ARG A 94 11.59 2.57 -2.74
CA ARG A 94 12.82 3.21 -2.29
C ARG A 94 13.87 3.41 -3.36
N VAL A 95 13.78 2.69 -4.48
CA VAL A 95 14.56 3.02 -5.70
C VAL A 95 14.13 4.37 -6.25
N ILE A 96 12.82 4.66 -6.27
CA ILE A 96 12.29 5.95 -6.74
C ILE A 96 12.70 7.07 -5.79
N GLU A 97 12.66 6.81 -4.49
CA GLU A 97 12.97 7.79 -3.45
C GLU A 97 14.48 7.97 -3.18
N GLY A 98 15.32 7.05 -3.68
CA GLY A 98 16.78 7.09 -3.47
C GLY A 98 17.24 6.62 -2.09
N THR A 99 16.47 5.75 -1.44
CA THR A 99 16.63 5.36 -0.02
C THR A 99 16.78 3.85 0.19
N VAL A 100 17.15 3.09 -0.85
CA VAL A 100 17.19 1.60 -0.83
C VAL A 100 18.00 0.98 0.32
N ASP A 101 19.05 1.67 0.79
CA ASP A 101 19.93 1.21 1.87
C ASP A 101 19.38 1.49 3.27
N GLN A 102 18.19 2.11 3.37
CA GLN A 102 17.56 2.52 4.62
C GLN A 102 16.09 2.06 4.68
N ASP A 103 15.66 1.63 5.86
CA ASP A 103 14.24 1.47 6.18
C ASP A 103 13.66 2.86 6.39
N SER A 104 13.13 3.46 5.34
CA SER A 104 12.74 4.88 5.27
C SER A 104 11.23 5.08 5.18
N GLY A 105 10.46 3.99 5.13
CA GLY A 105 9.09 4.08 4.65
C GLY A 105 9.00 4.26 3.14
N ALA A 106 7.83 4.71 2.67
CA ALA A 106 7.59 5.13 1.30
C ALA A 106 6.34 6.01 1.17
N PHE A 107 6.24 6.74 0.05
CA PHE A 107 5.01 7.40 -0.40
C PHE A 107 4.12 6.41 -1.15
N LEU A 108 2.80 6.42 -0.88
CA LEU A 108 1.86 5.53 -1.60
C LEU A 108 1.92 5.74 -3.11
N ARG A 109 2.12 6.99 -3.56
CA ARG A 109 2.22 7.27 -5.00
C ARG A 109 3.42 6.63 -5.68
N ASP A 110 4.52 6.42 -4.97
CA ASP A 110 5.71 5.81 -5.55
C ASP A 110 5.52 4.29 -5.68
N GLY A 111 4.79 3.69 -4.74
CA GLY A 111 4.30 2.33 -4.87
C GLY A 111 3.35 2.17 -6.06
N ILE A 112 2.36 3.05 -6.20
CA ILE A 112 1.44 3.09 -7.36
C ILE A 112 2.21 3.25 -8.68
N LYS A 113 3.17 4.18 -8.74
CA LYS A 113 4.02 4.41 -9.91
C LYS A 113 4.87 3.19 -10.24
N SER A 114 5.38 2.49 -9.24
CA SER A 114 6.10 1.23 -9.40
C SER A 114 5.18 0.15 -9.99
N LEU A 115 3.98 -0.05 -9.44
CA LEU A 115 3.02 -1.01 -9.96
C LEU A 115 2.60 -0.70 -11.41
N ALA A 116 2.42 0.57 -11.76
CA ALA A 116 2.04 0.96 -13.13
C ALA A 116 3.17 0.70 -14.14
N LYS A 117 4.42 1.01 -13.75
CA LYS A 117 5.58 0.90 -14.66
C LYS A 117 6.19 -0.50 -14.70
N GLN A 118 6.33 -1.13 -13.55
CA GLN A 118 7.09 -2.36 -13.34
C GLN A 118 6.18 -3.55 -13.00
N GLY A 119 5.07 -3.31 -12.32
CA GLY A 119 4.23 -4.33 -11.71
C GLY A 119 4.88 -4.94 -10.48
N VAL A 120 4.48 -6.16 -10.12
CA VAL A 120 5.02 -6.89 -8.96
C VAL A 120 5.12 -8.39 -9.24
N CYS A 121 6.22 -9.04 -8.86
CA CYS A 121 6.36 -10.49 -9.01
C CYS A 121 5.66 -11.22 -7.86
N THR A 122 5.60 -12.55 -7.91
CA THR A 122 5.04 -13.33 -6.80
C THR A 122 5.96 -13.33 -5.57
N GLU A 123 5.39 -13.47 -4.38
CA GLU A 123 6.13 -13.62 -3.11
C GLU A 123 6.97 -14.92 -3.13
N HIS A 124 6.56 -15.95 -3.89
CA HIS A 124 7.38 -17.14 -4.14
C HIS A 124 8.71 -16.80 -4.83
N GLU A 125 8.68 -15.94 -5.85
CA GLU A 125 9.88 -15.52 -6.59
C GLU A 125 10.77 -14.55 -5.80
N TRP A 126 10.16 -13.72 -4.96
CA TRP A 126 10.87 -12.78 -4.10
C TRP A 126 10.29 -12.75 -2.68
N PRO A 127 10.69 -13.69 -1.80
CA PRO A 127 10.05 -13.88 -0.50
C PRO A 127 10.25 -12.74 0.49
N TYR A 128 9.27 -12.58 1.37
CA TYR A 128 9.21 -11.57 2.43
C TYR A 128 10.22 -11.85 3.56
N LYS A 129 11.50 -11.74 3.23
CA LYS A 129 12.62 -11.85 4.17
C LYS A 129 13.11 -10.46 4.48
N ILE A 130 12.57 -9.85 5.55
CA ILE A 130 12.85 -8.44 5.88
C ILE A 130 14.34 -8.13 6.00
N SER A 131 15.18 -9.08 6.41
CA SER A 131 16.66 -8.91 6.43
C SER A 131 17.30 -8.67 5.06
N ARG A 132 16.55 -8.87 3.97
CA ARG A 132 16.97 -8.69 2.57
C ARG A 132 16.34 -7.45 1.92
N PHE A 133 15.72 -6.55 2.70
CA PHE A 133 15.01 -5.40 2.14
C PHE A 133 15.88 -4.50 1.25
N THR A 134 17.20 -4.45 1.47
CA THR A 134 18.16 -3.65 0.68
C THR A 134 18.62 -4.38 -0.59
N LYS A 135 18.29 -5.66 -0.73
CA LYS A 135 18.75 -6.49 -1.84
C LYS A 135 17.86 -6.26 -3.06
N LYS A 136 18.52 -6.02 -4.19
CA LYS A 136 17.86 -5.86 -5.48
C LYS A 136 17.21 -7.18 -5.91
N PRO A 137 15.91 -7.17 -6.28
CA PRO A 137 15.26 -8.32 -6.89
C PRO A 137 15.95 -8.77 -8.18
N SER A 138 15.82 -10.07 -8.49
CA SER A 138 16.45 -10.63 -9.67
C SER A 138 15.85 -10.07 -10.98
N ARG A 139 16.61 -10.16 -12.08
CA ARG A 139 16.07 -9.83 -13.42
C ARG A 139 14.85 -10.68 -13.79
N ALA A 140 14.75 -11.91 -13.27
CA ALA A 140 13.60 -12.77 -13.49
C ALA A 140 12.36 -12.20 -12.80
N CYS A 141 12.46 -11.74 -11.54
CA CYS A 141 11.39 -11.07 -10.81
C CYS A 141 10.88 -9.84 -11.59
N HIS A 142 11.77 -8.97 -12.08
CA HIS A 142 11.34 -7.81 -12.88
C HIS A 142 10.66 -8.18 -14.21
N ARG A 143 10.97 -9.36 -14.79
CA ARG A 143 10.32 -9.83 -16.01
C ARG A 143 8.92 -10.36 -15.73
N THR A 144 8.75 -11.14 -14.67
CA THR A 144 7.44 -11.70 -14.27
C THR A 144 6.54 -10.64 -13.66
N ALA A 145 7.11 -9.64 -12.99
CA ALA A 145 6.37 -8.51 -12.43
C ALA A 145 5.46 -7.80 -13.43
N LYS A 146 5.86 -7.74 -14.70
CA LYS A 146 5.06 -7.12 -15.77
C LYS A 146 3.69 -7.75 -15.99
N LYS A 147 3.47 -8.98 -15.49
CA LYS A 147 2.17 -9.67 -15.56
C LYS A 147 1.14 -9.07 -14.59
N HIS A 148 1.60 -8.48 -13.48
CA HIS A 148 0.77 -7.94 -12.41
C HIS A 148 0.97 -6.43 -12.33
N ARG A 149 0.47 -5.71 -13.34
CA ARG A 149 0.53 -4.24 -13.42
C ARG A 149 -0.85 -3.65 -13.24
N ILE A 150 -0.91 -2.51 -12.56
CA ILE A 150 -2.08 -1.65 -12.63
C ILE A 150 -2.10 -0.89 -13.96
N LEU A 151 -3.29 -0.66 -14.49
CA LEU A 151 -3.50 0.11 -15.72
C LEU A 151 -3.84 1.58 -15.44
N SER A 152 -4.50 1.84 -14.31
CA SER A 152 -4.94 3.17 -13.88
C SER A 152 -4.93 3.28 -12.36
N TYR A 153 -4.84 4.51 -11.87
CA TYR A 153 -5.04 4.86 -10.47
C TYR A 153 -5.89 6.13 -10.41
N HIS A 154 -6.65 6.31 -9.33
CA HIS A 154 -7.48 7.49 -9.13
C HIS A 154 -7.44 7.92 -7.66
N ARG A 155 -7.14 9.19 -7.40
CA ARG A 155 -7.10 9.78 -6.07
C ARG A 155 -8.52 10.06 -5.58
N ILE A 156 -8.82 9.55 -4.38
CA ILE A 156 -10.02 9.86 -3.61
C ILE A 156 -9.70 11.00 -2.65
N THR A 157 -10.60 11.98 -2.55
CA THR A 157 -10.40 13.24 -1.83
C THR A 157 -11.47 13.55 -0.79
N THR A 158 -12.64 12.90 -0.86
CA THR A 158 -13.75 13.12 0.06
C THR A 158 -14.26 11.83 0.68
N VAL A 159 -14.96 11.95 1.82
CA VAL A 159 -15.61 10.80 2.47
C VAL A 159 -16.73 10.22 1.60
N ASP A 160 -17.45 11.06 0.87
CA ASP A 160 -18.49 10.58 -0.04
C ASP A 160 -17.89 9.76 -1.19
N GLU A 161 -16.78 10.22 -1.77
CA GLU A 161 -16.02 9.44 -2.77
C GLU A 161 -15.50 8.10 -2.21
N MET A 162 -15.07 8.06 -0.95
CA MET A 162 -14.69 6.80 -0.29
C MET A 162 -15.88 5.83 -0.22
N ARG A 163 -17.07 6.33 0.11
CA ARG A 163 -18.29 5.53 0.20
C ARG A 163 -18.75 5.05 -1.17
N ASP A 164 -18.67 5.91 -2.19
CA ASP A 164 -18.97 5.58 -3.58
C ASP A 164 -18.02 4.48 -4.10
N CYS A 165 -16.71 4.60 -3.85
CA CYS A 165 -15.71 3.60 -4.23
C CYS A 165 -16.01 2.22 -3.63
N LEU A 166 -16.36 2.18 -2.34
CA LEU A 166 -16.77 0.93 -1.70
C LEU A 166 -18.08 0.40 -2.29
N ALA A 167 -19.04 1.27 -2.61
CA ALA A 167 -20.34 0.89 -3.18
C ALA A 167 -20.21 0.35 -4.61
N GLU A 168 -19.24 0.83 -5.37
CA GLU A 168 -18.81 0.27 -6.65
C GLU A 168 -18.09 -1.09 -6.51
N GLY A 169 -17.73 -1.45 -5.27
CA GLY A 169 -17.13 -2.73 -4.93
C GLY A 169 -15.62 -2.76 -5.16
N PHE A 170 -14.95 -1.63 -4.95
CA PHE A 170 -13.51 -1.49 -4.98
C PHE A 170 -12.96 -1.05 -3.61
N PRO A 171 -11.88 -1.66 -3.10
CA PRO A 171 -11.15 -1.13 -1.96
C PRO A 171 -10.31 0.08 -2.39
N PHE A 172 -9.87 0.84 -1.40
CA PHE A 172 -8.89 1.91 -1.60
C PHE A 172 -7.82 1.85 -0.51
N VAL A 173 -6.65 2.41 -0.82
CA VAL A 173 -5.54 2.54 0.13
C VAL A 173 -5.41 4.00 0.58
N PHE A 174 -5.07 4.19 1.85
CA PHE A 174 -4.78 5.52 2.41
C PHE A 174 -3.76 5.39 3.53
N GLY A 175 -3.12 6.50 3.85
CA GLY A 175 -2.23 6.60 5.01
C GLY A 175 -2.81 7.53 6.06
N PHE A 176 -2.49 7.26 7.33
CA PHE A 176 -2.96 8.03 8.46
C PHE A 176 -1.92 8.02 9.59
N THR A 177 -2.03 8.99 10.50
CA THR A 177 -1.20 9.06 11.69
C THR A 177 -1.72 8.10 12.75
N VAL A 178 -0.86 7.21 13.24
CA VAL A 178 -1.16 6.31 14.35
C VAL A 178 -0.75 6.96 15.66
N TYR A 179 -1.67 7.01 16.61
CA TYR A 179 -1.44 7.50 17.98
C TYR A 179 -1.30 6.31 18.93
N ASP A 180 -0.57 6.48 20.04
CA ASP A 180 -0.30 5.43 21.03
C ASP A 180 -1.57 4.70 21.52
N ALA A 181 -2.71 5.40 21.58
CA ALA A 181 -3.99 4.81 21.97
C ALA A 181 -4.43 3.67 21.03
N PHE A 182 -4.04 3.71 19.75
CA PHE A 182 -4.33 2.68 18.76
C PHE A 182 -3.65 1.34 19.10
N GLU A 183 -2.48 1.37 19.72
CA GLU A 183 -1.74 0.18 20.15
C GLU A 183 -2.15 -0.31 21.55
N SER A 184 -3.18 0.29 22.15
CA SER A 184 -3.63 -0.07 23.49
C SER A 184 -4.32 -1.43 23.53
N ALA A 185 -4.25 -2.09 24.69
CA ALA A 185 -4.99 -3.33 24.96
C ALA A 185 -6.53 -3.16 24.85
N ALA A 186 -7.03 -1.93 24.98
CA ALA A 186 -8.45 -1.64 24.78
C ALA A 186 -8.81 -1.76 23.30
N VAL A 187 -8.07 -1.08 22.41
CA VAL A 187 -8.30 -1.13 20.96
C VAL A 187 -8.03 -2.52 20.40
N ALA A 188 -7.02 -3.24 20.91
CA ALA A 188 -6.77 -4.63 20.51
C ALA A 188 -7.96 -5.58 20.75
N LYS A 189 -8.86 -5.25 21.68
CA LYS A 189 -10.08 -6.03 21.96
C LYS A 189 -11.30 -5.55 21.19
N SER A 190 -11.44 -4.25 20.95
CA SER A 190 -12.64 -3.66 20.33
C SER A 190 -12.55 -3.53 18.82
N GLY A 191 -11.33 -3.42 18.27
CA GLY A 191 -11.12 -2.74 16.99
C GLY A 191 -11.20 -1.24 17.11
#